data_AF-A0A6J7JSF0-F1
#
_entry.id   AF-A0A6J7JSF0-F1
#
_cell.length_a   1.000
_cell.length_b   1.000
_cell.length_c   1.000
_cell.angle_alpha   90.00
_cell.angle_beta   90.00
_cell.angle_gamma   90.00
#
_symmetry.space_group_name_H-M   'P 1'
#
loop_
_entity.id
_entity.type
_entity.pdbx_description
1 polymer ?
#
loop_
_entity_poly.entity_id
_entity_poly.type
_entity_poly.pdbx_seq_one_letter_code
_entity_poly.pdbx_strand_id
1 'polypeptide(L)'
;MTNAKTLLVKVPAVTLWFWIIKIFSTTVGETLGDTLNDGWGLGLVKAAYLMLGVFAVLLAIQLLLKKYVPAVYWATIIAVSTVGTLLTDNLHDTFGWQNWQSAILFGVILAAVFAIWWLQERTLSIKSINTRKREAFYWLAILATFGMGTAGGDIFLDDLGMPLTVSSLMFAGIIALVANLWRTKTIGTVFGFWAVYVLTRPLGASVGDLLSQPKPVGYGFDPGLISWIALGVIAALTAYLSFTKVDVITE
;
A
#
# COMPACT_ATOMS: atom_id res chain seq x y z
N MET A 1 -9.27 -34.14 -8.09
CA MET A 1 -8.25 -33.18 -8.56
C MET A 1 -8.98 -32.13 -9.40
N THR A 2 -9.35 -31.01 -8.78
CA THR A 2 -10.12 -29.95 -9.44
C THR A 2 -9.22 -29.18 -10.40
N ASN A 3 -9.57 -29.19 -11.68
CA ASN A 3 -8.99 -28.38 -12.76
C ASN A 3 -9.16 -26.89 -12.43
N ALA A 4 -8.32 -26.34 -11.55
CA ALA A 4 -8.19 -24.90 -11.41
C ALA A 4 -7.46 -24.39 -12.66
N LYS A 5 -8.21 -23.83 -13.63
CA LYS A 5 -7.63 -23.15 -14.80
C LYS A 5 -6.55 -22.18 -14.31
N THR A 6 -5.29 -22.46 -14.62
CA THR A 6 -4.16 -21.58 -14.32
C THR A 6 -4.40 -20.23 -15.01
N LEU A 7 -4.64 -19.17 -14.24
CA LEU A 7 -4.75 -17.81 -14.77
C LEU A 7 -3.35 -17.24 -15.01
N LEU A 8 -3.23 -16.30 -15.94
CA LEU A 8 -2.03 -15.49 -16.06
C LEU A 8 -1.80 -14.73 -14.75
N VAL A 9 -0.54 -14.59 -14.33
CA VAL A 9 -0.18 -13.82 -13.15
C VAL A 9 -0.64 -12.37 -13.35
N LYS A 10 -1.58 -11.91 -12.51
CA LYS A 10 -2.22 -10.59 -12.65
C LYS A 10 -1.57 -9.49 -11.82
N VAL A 11 -0.37 -9.75 -11.32
CA VAL A 11 0.43 -8.83 -10.52
C VAL A 11 1.71 -8.49 -11.27
N PRO A 12 2.23 -7.26 -11.13
CA PRO A 12 3.47 -6.87 -11.78
C PRO A 12 4.67 -7.64 -11.22
N ALA A 13 5.70 -7.80 -12.04
CA ALA A 13 7.01 -8.21 -11.59
C ALA A 13 7.56 -7.20 -10.56
N VAL A 14 8.15 -7.71 -9.48
CA VAL A 14 8.78 -6.89 -8.43
C VAL A 14 10.12 -6.35 -8.95
N THR A 15 10.04 -5.24 -9.68
CA THR A 15 11.18 -4.51 -10.26
C THR A 15 11.38 -3.17 -9.55
N LEU A 16 12.36 -2.37 -9.98
CA LEU A 16 12.51 -1.00 -9.48
C LEU A 16 11.23 -0.15 -9.72
N TRP A 17 10.59 -0.32 -10.88
CA TRP A 17 9.35 0.39 -11.23
C TRP A 17 8.22 0.09 -10.24
N PHE A 18 8.12 -1.16 -9.79
CA PHE A 18 7.14 -1.56 -8.78
C PHE A 18 7.29 -0.74 -7.50
N TRP A 19 8.52 -0.63 -6.99
CA TRP A 19 8.77 0.09 -5.74
C TRP A 19 8.56 1.59 -5.87
N ILE A 20 8.97 2.18 -7.01
CA ILE A 20 8.74 3.61 -7.28
C ILE A 20 7.24 3.91 -7.29
N ILE A 21 6.47 3.20 -8.10
CA ILE A 21 5.02 3.45 -8.21
C ILE A 21 4.32 3.19 -6.88
N LYS A 22 4.73 2.14 -6.14
CA LYS A 22 4.19 1.81 -4.82
C LYS A 22 4.41 2.95 -3.81
N ILE A 23 5.61 3.53 -3.75
CA ILE A 23 5.89 4.66 -2.84
C ILE A 23 5.08 5.89 -3.23
N PHE A 24 4.99 6.24 -4.52
CA PHE A 24 4.14 7.36 -4.92
C PHE A 24 2.65 7.09 -4.66
N SER A 25 2.20 5.84 -4.81
CA SER A 25 0.81 5.47 -4.53
C SER A 25 0.45 5.61 -3.05
N THR A 26 1.40 5.40 -2.13
CA THR A 26 1.16 5.59 -0.70
C THR A 26 1.07 7.07 -0.35
N THR A 27 1.91 7.93 -0.94
CA THR A 27 1.78 9.39 -0.84
C THR A 27 0.44 9.89 -1.39
N VAL A 28 0.06 9.47 -2.60
CA VAL A 28 -1.25 9.81 -3.16
C VAL A 28 -2.37 9.30 -2.27
N GLY A 29 -2.23 8.09 -1.74
CA GLY A 29 -3.20 7.50 -0.82
C GLY A 29 -3.50 8.37 0.40
N GLU A 30 -2.44 8.87 1.04
CA GLU A 30 -2.48 9.82 2.17
C GLU A 30 -3.20 11.11 1.78
N THR A 31 -2.63 11.83 0.81
CA THR A 31 -3.10 13.16 0.39
C THR A 31 -4.54 13.15 -0.14
N LEU A 32 -4.99 12.05 -0.78
CA LEU A 32 -6.38 11.88 -1.19
C LEU A 32 -7.29 11.67 0.03
N GLY A 33 -6.84 10.97 1.06
CA GLY A 33 -7.55 10.85 2.33
C GLY A 33 -7.81 12.24 2.93
N ASP A 34 -6.75 13.02 3.10
CA ASP A 34 -6.80 14.39 3.64
C ASP A 34 -7.67 15.32 2.80
N THR A 35 -7.52 15.25 1.47
CA THR A 35 -8.29 16.08 0.54
C THR A 35 -9.78 15.75 0.64
N LEU A 36 -10.16 14.47 0.78
CA LEU A 36 -11.55 14.07 0.94
C LEU A 36 -12.08 14.45 2.33
N ASN A 37 -11.27 14.27 3.37
CA ASN A 37 -11.62 14.57 4.75
C ASN A 37 -11.78 16.09 4.97
N ASP A 38 -10.68 16.83 4.83
CA ASP A 38 -10.57 18.25 5.17
C ASP A 38 -10.85 19.15 3.96
N GLY A 39 -10.28 18.83 2.81
CA GLY A 39 -10.39 19.65 1.61
C GLY A 39 -11.82 19.76 1.07
N TRP A 40 -12.55 18.64 1.02
CA TRP A 40 -13.95 18.56 0.59
C TRP A 40 -14.92 18.59 1.77
N GLY A 41 -14.42 18.54 3.01
CA GLY A 41 -15.22 18.57 4.22
C GLY A 41 -16.17 17.37 4.37
N LEU A 42 -15.83 16.20 3.79
CA LEU A 42 -16.68 15.01 3.93
C LEU A 42 -16.61 14.44 5.35
N GLY A 43 -15.50 14.65 6.05
CA GLY A 43 -15.18 13.94 7.29
C GLY A 43 -14.71 12.50 7.02
N LEU A 44 -13.94 11.95 7.95
CA LEU A 44 -13.31 10.64 7.85
C LEU A 44 -14.29 9.51 7.52
N VAL A 45 -15.45 9.46 8.18
CA VAL A 45 -16.43 8.37 8.00
C VAL A 45 -16.99 8.34 6.58
N LYS A 46 -17.40 9.49 6.04
CA LYS A 46 -17.99 9.56 4.69
C LYS A 46 -16.92 9.36 3.62
N ALA A 47 -15.73 9.92 3.82
CA ALA A 47 -14.58 9.69 2.94
C ALA A 47 -14.25 8.18 2.87
N ALA A 48 -14.24 7.49 4.01
CA ALA A 48 -13.98 6.04 4.07
C ALA A 48 -15.02 5.24 3.28
N TYR A 49 -16.32 5.52 3.44
CA TYR A 49 -17.35 4.82 2.68
C TYR A 49 -17.26 5.08 1.18
N LEU A 50 -16.97 6.32 0.77
CA LEU A 50 -16.76 6.67 -0.63
C LEU A 50 -15.60 5.87 -1.21
N MET A 51 -14.44 5.89 -0.55
CA MET A 51 -13.23 5.21 -1.05
C MET A 51 -13.33 3.69 -0.96
N LEU A 52 -14.06 3.14 0.02
CA LEU A 52 -14.42 1.72 0.05
C LEU A 52 -15.26 1.32 -1.16
N GLY A 53 -16.23 2.16 -1.56
CA GLY A 53 -17.01 1.96 -2.78
C GLY A 53 -16.14 1.97 -4.04
N VAL A 54 -15.27 2.98 -4.18
CA VAL A 54 -14.32 3.08 -5.30
C VAL A 54 -13.39 1.88 -5.36
N PHE A 55 -12.81 1.49 -4.22
CA PHE A 55 -11.95 0.31 -4.10
C PHE A 55 -12.70 -0.97 -4.47
N ALA A 56 -13.93 -1.16 -4.00
CA ALA A 56 -14.73 -2.34 -4.31
C ALA A 56 -15.01 -2.47 -5.82
N VAL A 57 -15.32 -1.36 -6.50
CA VAL A 57 -15.53 -1.34 -7.96
C VAL A 57 -14.23 -1.68 -8.70
N LEU A 58 -13.11 -1.03 -8.35
CA LEU A 58 -11.82 -1.29 -8.98
C LEU A 58 -11.33 -2.72 -8.74
N LEU A 59 -11.52 -3.23 -7.52
CA LEU A 59 -11.20 -4.60 -7.16
C LEU A 59 -12.07 -5.58 -7.97
N ALA A 60 -13.37 -5.33 -8.10
CA ALA A 60 -14.24 -6.16 -8.93
C ALA A 60 -13.76 -6.20 -10.39
N ILE A 61 -13.38 -5.05 -10.97
CA ILE A 61 -12.79 -4.99 -12.31
C ILE A 61 -11.50 -5.82 -12.37
N GLN A 62 -10.59 -5.65 -11.42
CA GLN A 62 -9.33 -6.40 -11.32
C GLN A 62 -9.56 -7.92 -11.28
N LEU A 63 -10.50 -8.38 -10.46
CA LEU A 63 -10.85 -9.80 -10.33
C LEU A 63 -11.47 -10.37 -11.63
N LEU A 64 -12.21 -9.55 -12.38
CA LEU A 64 -12.83 -9.92 -13.65
C LEU A 64 -11.83 -9.98 -14.81
N LEU A 65 -10.76 -9.18 -14.78
CA LEU A 65 -9.73 -9.19 -15.81
C LEU A 65 -9.03 -10.56 -15.90
N LYS A 66 -8.69 -10.99 -17.13
CA LYS A 66 -8.01 -12.27 -17.38
C LYS A 66 -6.49 -12.16 -17.47
N LYS A 67 -5.97 -10.93 -17.48
CA LYS A 67 -4.54 -10.60 -17.63
C LYS A 67 -4.22 -9.38 -16.77
N TYR A 68 -2.93 -9.22 -16.47
CA TYR A 68 -2.43 -8.01 -15.84
C TYR A 68 -2.70 -6.78 -16.74
N VAL A 69 -3.33 -5.75 -16.16
CA VAL A 69 -3.53 -4.44 -16.79
C VAL A 69 -2.96 -3.40 -15.82
N PRO A 70 -1.81 -2.76 -16.15
CA PRO A 70 -1.12 -1.85 -15.23
C PRO A 70 -2.02 -0.75 -14.66
N ALA A 71 -2.82 -0.11 -15.52
CA ALA A 71 -3.71 0.99 -15.12
C ALA A 71 -4.74 0.58 -14.06
N VAL A 72 -5.38 -0.58 -14.22
CA VAL A 72 -6.38 -1.06 -13.26
C VAL A 72 -5.69 -1.44 -11.96
N TYR A 73 -4.60 -2.20 -12.03
CA TYR A 73 -3.86 -2.63 -10.85
C TYR A 73 -3.38 -1.46 -10.00
N TRP A 74 -2.72 -0.46 -10.60
CA TRP A 74 -2.19 0.69 -9.85
C TRP A 74 -3.30 1.61 -9.35
N ALA A 75 -4.40 1.76 -10.10
CA ALA A 75 -5.59 2.45 -9.59
C ALA A 75 -6.18 1.74 -8.36
N THR A 76 -6.26 0.40 -8.39
CA THR A 76 -6.71 -0.39 -7.22
C THR A 76 -5.74 -0.21 -6.04
N ILE A 77 -4.43 -0.14 -6.28
CA ILE A 77 -3.41 0.11 -5.24
C ILE A 77 -3.56 1.51 -4.61
N ILE A 78 -3.83 2.55 -5.40
CA ILE A 78 -4.11 3.89 -4.87
C ILE A 78 -5.38 3.86 -4.02
N ALA A 79 -6.47 3.28 -4.54
CA ALA A 79 -7.74 3.22 -3.84
C ALA A 79 -7.64 2.48 -2.49
N VAL A 80 -6.98 1.31 -2.48
CA VAL A 80 -6.78 0.56 -1.23
C VAL A 80 -5.81 1.26 -0.27
N SER A 81 -4.85 2.04 -0.79
CA SER A 81 -3.99 2.89 0.03
C SER A 81 -4.82 3.91 0.81
N THR A 82 -5.67 4.67 0.10
CA THR A 82 -6.54 5.67 0.73
C THR A 82 -7.54 5.04 1.69
N VAL A 83 -8.11 3.88 1.34
CA VAL A 83 -8.99 3.13 2.26
C VAL A 83 -8.23 2.75 3.53
N GLY A 84 -6.99 2.27 3.40
CA GLY A 84 -6.16 1.90 4.55
C GLY A 84 -5.95 3.08 5.51
N THR A 85 -5.62 4.26 4.97
CA THR A 85 -5.53 5.53 5.72
C THR A 85 -6.83 5.86 6.44
N LEU A 86 -7.91 6.03 5.67
CA LEU A 86 -9.18 6.47 6.24
C LEU A 86 -9.74 5.48 7.28
N LEU A 87 -9.47 4.18 7.15
CA LEU A 87 -9.86 3.21 8.16
C LEU A 87 -9.06 3.37 9.47
N THR A 88 -7.75 3.58 9.40
CA THR A 88 -6.92 3.79 10.59
C THR A 88 -7.27 5.10 11.28
N ASP A 89 -7.44 6.17 10.52
CA ASP A 89 -7.71 7.50 11.06
C ASP A 89 -9.11 7.54 11.67
N ASN A 90 -10.10 6.89 11.05
CA ASN A 90 -11.41 6.73 11.68
C ASN A 90 -11.31 6.00 13.03
N LEU A 91 -10.52 4.93 13.11
CA LEU A 91 -10.32 4.22 14.39
C LEU A 91 -9.72 5.14 15.44
N HIS A 92 -8.68 5.90 15.08
CA HIS A 92 -7.99 6.79 16.01
C HIS A 92 -8.83 8.04 16.35
N ASP A 93 -9.13 8.87 15.35
CA ASP A 93 -9.69 10.21 15.53
C ASP A 93 -11.19 10.20 15.80
N THR A 94 -11.93 9.26 15.21
CA THR A 94 -13.39 9.19 15.37
C THR A 94 -13.81 8.26 16.49
N PHE A 95 -13.15 7.10 16.61
CA PHE A 95 -13.51 6.07 17.59
C PHE A 95 -12.60 6.02 18.82
N GLY A 96 -11.55 6.86 18.89
CA GLY A 96 -10.69 7.03 20.06
C GLY A 96 -9.77 5.84 20.34
N TRP A 97 -9.51 4.98 19.36
CA TRP A 97 -8.55 3.89 19.49
C TRP A 97 -7.13 4.44 19.51
N GLN A 98 -6.23 3.82 20.27
CA GLN A 98 -4.81 4.17 20.20
C GLN A 98 -4.15 3.50 18.99
N ASN A 99 -3.14 4.13 18.40
CA ASN A 99 -2.52 3.64 17.16
C ASN A 99 -1.91 2.24 17.32
N TRP A 100 -1.37 1.91 18.49
CA TRP A 100 -0.91 0.54 18.78
C TRP A 100 -2.06 -0.51 18.76
N GLN A 101 -3.28 -0.14 19.13
CA GLN A 101 -4.44 -1.05 19.07
C GLN A 101 -4.80 -1.36 17.62
N SER A 102 -4.84 -0.31 16.78
CA SER A 102 -5.05 -0.45 15.34
C SER A 102 -3.93 -1.26 14.67
N ALA A 103 -2.67 -1.00 15.03
CA ALA A 103 -1.52 -1.75 14.52
C ALA A 103 -1.58 -3.24 14.90
N ILE A 104 -1.96 -3.57 16.15
CA ILE A 104 -2.16 -4.96 16.56
C ILE A 104 -3.33 -5.59 15.80
N LEU A 105 -4.47 -4.89 15.66
CA LEU A 105 -5.63 -5.39 14.94
C LEU A 105 -5.26 -5.77 13.49
N PHE A 106 -4.68 -4.83 12.74
CA PHE A 106 -4.27 -5.09 11.36
C PHE A 106 -3.14 -6.11 11.26
N GLY A 107 -2.23 -6.14 12.24
CA GLY A 107 -1.18 -7.16 12.33
C GLY A 107 -1.74 -8.57 12.55
N VAL A 108 -2.74 -8.73 13.41
CA VAL A 108 -3.44 -10.01 13.64
C VAL A 108 -4.22 -10.43 12.40
N ILE A 109 -4.92 -9.50 11.74
CA ILE A 109 -5.62 -9.77 10.48
C ILE A 109 -4.61 -10.23 9.41
N LEU A 110 -3.48 -9.53 9.27
CA LEU A 110 -2.44 -9.87 8.32
C LEU A 110 -1.85 -11.27 8.61
N ALA A 111 -1.55 -11.57 9.87
CA ALA A 111 -1.06 -12.86 10.30
C ALA A 111 -2.07 -13.99 10.02
N ALA A 112 -3.36 -13.75 10.28
CA ALA A 112 -4.43 -14.69 9.98
C ALA A 112 -4.56 -14.94 8.47
N VAL A 113 -4.50 -13.88 7.65
CA VAL A 113 -4.51 -13.98 6.18
C VAL A 113 -3.34 -14.83 5.69
N PHE A 114 -2.12 -14.58 6.17
CA PHE A 114 -0.94 -15.37 5.79
C PHE A 114 -1.03 -16.82 6.29
N ALA A 115 -1.51 -17.06 7.51
CA ALA A 115 -1.66 -18.40 8.05
C ALA A 115 -2.66 -19.21 7.23
N ILE A 116 -3.85 -18.66 6.95
CA ILE A 116 -4.88 -19.33 6.16
C ILE A 116 -4.41 -19.54 4.72
N TRP A 117 -3.76 -18.52 4.12
CA TRP A 117 -3.20 -18.64 2.78
C TRP A 117 -2.15 -19.75 2.70
N TRP A 118 -1.22 -19.81 3.65
CA TRP A 118 -0.21 -20.86 3.71
C TRP A 118 -0.81 -22.26 3.93
N LEU A 119 -1.78 -22.39 4.84
CA LEU A 119 -2.43 -23.67 5.11
C LEU A 119 -3.13 -24.23 3.86
N GLN A 120 -3.69 -23.36 3.02
CA GLN A 120 -4.49 -23.75 1.87
C GLN A 120 -3.69 -23.87 0.56
N GLU A 121 -2.71 -22.99 0.34
CA GLU A 121 -1.97 -22.91 -0.93
C GLU A 121 -0.50 -23.34 -0.80
N ARG A 122 0.02 -23.47 0.43
CA ARG A 122 1.42 -23.82 0.74
C ARG A 122 2.45 -22.94 0.04
N THR A 123 2.05 -21.71 -0.29
CA THR A 123 2.90 -20.66 -0.86
C THR A 123 2.37 -19.31 -0.44
N LEU A 124 3.29 -18.40 -0.13
CA LEU A 124 3.02 -16.96 0.09
C LEU A 124 3.68 -16.12 -1.02
N SER A 125 4.09 -16.78 -2.11
CA SER A 125 4.79 -16.13 -3.22
C SER A 125 3.81 -15.41 -4.15
N ILE A 126 4.09 -14.14 -4.37
CA ILE A 126 3.30 -13.25 -5.24
C ILE A 126 3.43 -13.64 -6.72
N LYS A 127 4.55 -14.28 -7.09
CA LYS A 127 4.76 -14.83 -8.44
C LYS A 127 3.75 -15.94 -8.79
N SER A 128 3.07 -16.50 -7.80
CA SER A 128 2.15 -17.63 -7.97
C SER A 128 0.67 -17.25 -7.89
N ILE A 129 0.32 -15.96 -8.00
CA ILE A 129 -1.07 -15.48 -7.98
C ILE A 129 -1.73 -15.76 -9.33
N ASN A 130 -2.10 -17.03 -9.53
CA ASN A 130 -2.67 -17.57 -10.75
C ASN A 130 -4.07 -18.20 -10.54
N THR A 131 -4.67 -18.02 -9.36
CA THR A 131 -6.05 -18.44 -9.07
C THR A 131 -6.82 -17.30 -8.40
N ARG A 132 -8.16 -17.27 -8.59
CA ARG A 132 -9.04 -16.28 -7.93
C ARG A 132 -8.90 -16.29 -6.40
N LYS A 133 -8.63 -17.48 -5.84
CA LYS A 133 -8.45 -17.68 -4.41
C LYS A 133 -7.16 -17.03 -3.90
N ARG A 134 -6.04 -17.24 -4.60
CA ARG A 134 -4.77 -16.56 -4.31
C ARG A 134 -4.86 -15.05 -4.51
N GLU A 135 -5.60 -14.62 -5.53
CA GLU A 135 -5.87 -13.20 -5.79
C GLU A 135 -6.65 -12.55 -4.64
N ALA A 136 -7.66 -13.24 -4.08
CA ALA A 136 -8.39 -12.76 -2.91
C ALA A 136 -7.48 -12.64 -1.67
N PHE A 137 -6.66 -13.65 -1.37
CA PHE A 137 -5.70 -13.57 -0.26
C PHE A 137 -4.70 -12.43 -0.45
N TYR A 138 -4.24 -12.21 -1.68
CA TYR A 138 -3.34 -11.12 -2.00
C TYR A 138 -3.95 -9.75 -1.70
N TRP A 139 -5.18 -9.50 -2.16
CA TRP A 139 -5.85 -8.22 -1.90
C TRP A 139 -6.21 -8.02 -0.42
N LEU A 140 -6.58 -9.08 0.29
CA LEU A 140 -6.79 -9.03 1.74
C LEU A 140 -5.49 -8.72 2.48
N ALA A 141 -4.38 -9.35 2.09
CA ALA A 141 -3.07 -9.07 2.66
C ALA A 141 -2.68 -7.61 2.38
N ILE A 142 -2.87 -7.12 1.16
CA ILE A 142 -2.61 -5.71 0.82
C ILE A 142 -3.39 -4.78 1.73
N LEU A 143 -4.71 -4.95 1.84
CA LEU A 143 -5.55 -4.10 2.69
C LEU A 143 -5.03 -4.08 4.14
N ALA A 144 -4.74 -5.26 4.70
CA ALA A 144 -4.21 -5.37 6.06
C ALA A 144 -2.82 -4.73 6.20
N THR A 145 -1.92 -4.88 5.22
CA THR A 145 -0.61 -4.22 5.24
C THR A 145 -0.71 -2.71 5.17
N PHE A 146 -1.70 -2.16 4.46
CA PHE A 146 -1.93 -0.72 4.41
C PHE A 146 -2.40 -0.19 5.75
N GLY A 147 -3.42 -0.80 6.37
CA GLY A 147 -3.88 -0.41 7.71
C GLY A 147 -2.80 -0.60 8.78
N MET A 148 -2.04 -1.70 8.74
CA MET A 148 -0.92 -1.91 9.65
C MET A 148 0.20 -0.87 9.43
N GLY A 149 0.46 -0.51 8.17
CA GLY A 149 1.49 0.44 7.80
C GLY A 149 1.16 1.87 8.22
N THR A 150 -0.10 2.31 8.08
CA THR A 150 -0.55 3.63 8.52
C THR A 150 -0.48 3.71 10.05
N ALA A 151 -1.24 2.85 10.76
CA ALA A 151 -1.23 2.85 12.23
C ALA A 151 0.18 2.64 12.83
N GLY A 152 1.02 1.82 12.18
CA GLY A 152 2.41 1.64 12.58
C GLY A 152 3.28 2.87 12.37
N GLY A 153 3.01 3.67 11.35
CA GLY A 153 3.63 4.98 11.12
C GLY A 153 3.20 6.02 12.16
N ASP A 154 1.90 6.07 12.43
CA ASP A 154 1.28 7.06 13.32
C ASP A 154 1.72 6.86 14.78
N ILE A 155 2.08 5.64 15.20
CA ILE A 155 2.75 5.43 16.49
C ILE A 155 4.03 6.26 16.59
N PHE A 156 4.84 6.35 15.53
CA PHE A 156 6.07 7.14 15.57
C PHE A 156 5.79 8.64 15.48
N LEU A 157 4.84 9.03 14.63
CA LEU A 157 4.52 10.43 14.38
C LEU A 157 3.72 11.05 15.52
N ASP A 158 2.58 10.45 15.87
CA ASP A 158 1.60 11.02 16.79
C ASP A 158 1.85 10.58 18.24
N ASP A 159 2.05 9.28 18.48
CA ASP A 159 2.20 8.78 19.85
C ASP A 159 3.59 9.11 20.43
N LEU A 160 4.65 9.03 19.61
CA LEU A 160 6.03 9.29 20.02
C LEU A 160 6.52 10.70 19.67
N GLY A 161 5.77 11.48 18.89
CA GLY A 161 6.13 12.84 18.51
C GLY A 161 7.42 12.92 17.67
N MET A 162 7.75 11.86 16.92
CA MET A 162 8.98 11.83 16.14
C MET A 162 8.88 12.79 14.94
N PRO A 163 9.87 13.67 14.71
CA PRO A 163 9.84 14.58 13.56
C PRO A 163 9.73 13.83 12.23
N LEU A 164 8.92 14.34 11.29
CA LEU A 164 8.72 13.74 9.97
C LEU A 164 10.02 13.37 9.25
N THR A 165 11.03 14.24 9.31
CA THR A 165 12.36 13.99 8.74
C THR A 165 13.03 12.74 9.33
N VAL A 166 12.96 12.59 10.66
CA VAL A 166 13.56 11.46 11.39
C VAL A 166 12.78 10.19 11.08
N SER A 167 11.45 10.23 11.08
CA SER A 167 10.58 9.10 10.72
C SER A 167 10.84 8.62 9.30
N SER A 168 10.88 9.52 8.31
CA SER A 168 11.18 9.18 6.92
C SER A 168 12.55 8.51 6.77
N LEU A 169 13.60 9.07 7.41
CA LEU A 169 14.94 8.49 7.37
C LEU A 169 15.01 7.13 8.08
N MET A 170 14.29 6.96 9.18
CA MET A 170 14.20 5.69 9.91
C MET A 170 13.56 4.62 9.03
N PHE A 171 12.39 4.87 8.42
CA PHE A 171 11.73 3.90 7.55
C PHE A 171 12.58 3.57 6.32
N ALA A 172 13.21 4.56 5.71
CA ALA A 172 14.15 4.34 4.60
C ALA A 172 15.34 3.47 5.03
N GLY A 173 15.90 3.72 6.23
CA GLY A 173 17.00 2.94 6.81
C GLY A 173 16.61 1.49 7.10
N ILE A 174 15.41 1.26 7.66
CA ILE A 174 14.90 -0.10 7.92
C ILE A 174 14.67 -0.83 6.59
N ILE A 175 14.10 -0.16 5.57
CA ILE A 175 13.95 -0.75 4.24
C ILE A 175 15.30 -1.13 3.65
N ALA A 176 16.31 -0.25 3.76
CA ALA A 176 17.66 -0.53 3.29
C ALA A 176 18.29 -1.72 4.04
N LEU A 177 18.06 -1.83 5.36
CA LEU A 177 18.49 -2.96 6.16
C LEU A 177 17.84 -4.27 5.69
N VAL A 178 16.51 -4.28 5.51
CA VAL A 178 15.79 -5.46 5.01
C VAL A 178 16.27 -5.85 3.61
N ALA A 179 16.48 -4.87 2.73
CA ALA A 179 17.03 -5.11 1.39
C ALA A 179 18.45 -5.71 1.46
N ASN A 180 19.30 -5.25 2.38
CA ASN A 180 20.63 -5.80 2.58
C ASN A 180 20.57 -7.24 3.12
N LEU A 181 19.74 -7.51 4.13
CA LEU A 181 19.52 -8.86 4.68
C LEU A 181 18.99 -9.84 3.63
N TRP A 182 18.15 -9.36 2.71
CA TRP A 182 17.69 -10.15 1.58
C TRP A 182 18.83 -10.41 0.59
N ARG A 183 19.66 -9.42 0.29
CA ARG A 183 20.82 -9.54 -0.61
C ARG A 183 21.87 -10.52 -0.07
N THR A 184 22.08 -10.54 1.25
CA THR A 184 22.97 -11.50 1.93
C THR A 184 22.34 -12.89 2.12
N LYS A 185 21.11 -13.10 1.62
CA LYS A 185 20.33 -14.35 1.75
C LYS A 185 20.05 -14.74 3.21
N THR A 186 20.11 -13.80 4.15
CA THR A 186 19.79 -14.02 5.56
C THR A 186 18.29 -14.21 5.77
N ILE A 187 17.48 -13.49 4.98
CA ILE A 187 16.02 -13.62 4.97
C ILE A 187 15.51 -14.11 3.62
N GLY A 188 14.38 -14.82 3.63
CA GLY A 188 13.74 -15.31 2.41
C GLY A 188 13.07 -14.21 1.59
N THR A 189 12.95 -14.41 0.27
CA THR A 189 12.33 -13.45 -0.67
C THR A 189 10.89 -13.07 -0.30
N VAL A 190 10.10 -14.02 0.21
CA VAL A 190 8.72 -13.77 0.63
C VAL A 190 8.66 -12.81 1.81
N PHE A 191 9.44 -13.09 2.86
CA PHE A 191 9.47 -12.23 4.04
C PHE A 191 10.04 -10.85 3.71
N GLY A 192 11.16 -10.79 2.97
CA GLY A 192 11.76 -9.53 2.55
C GLY A 192 10.78 -8.67 1.74
N PHE A 193 10.03 -9.28 0.82
CA PHE A 193 8.99 -8.56 0.07
C PHE A 193 7.94 -7.96 1.00
N TRP A 194 7.30 -8.77 1.84
CA TRP A 194 6.17 -8.31 2.65
C TRP A 194 6.60 -7.31 3.72
N ALA A 195 7.79 -7.47 4.28
CA ALA A 195 8.38 -6.51 5.22
C ALA A 195 8.59 -5.14 4.54
N VAL A 196 9.25 -5.09 3.38
CA VAL A 196 9.43 -3.83 2.64
C VAL A 196 8.07 -3.27 2.20
N TYR A 197 7.14 -4.12 1.78
CA TYR A 197 5.81 -3.69 1.35
C TYR A 197 5.05 -2.97 2.47
N VAL A 198 5.06 -3.50 3.69
CA VAL A 198 4.48 -2.84 4.87
C VAL A 198 5.20 -1.52 5.15
N LEU A 199 6.54 -1.52 5.18
CA LEU A 199 7.36 -0.35 5.51
C LEU A 199 7.27 0.79 4.47
N THR A 200 6.98 0.47 3.20
CA THR A 200 6.82 1.50 2.16
C THR A 200 5.60 2.39 2.38
N ARG A 201 4.60 1.92 3.13
CA ARG A 201 3.42 2.72 3.46
C ARG A 201 3.75 3.90 4.37
N PRO A 202 4.27 3.71 5.60
CA PRO A 202 4.61 4.82 6.47
C PRO A 202 5.73 5.68 5.87
N LEU A 203 6.70 5.10 5.14
CA LEU A 203 7.70 5.88 4.43
C LEU A 203 7.07 6.89 3.46
N GLY A 204 6.17 6.45 2.57
CA GLY A 204 5.58 7.34 1.58
C GLY A 204 4.57 8.33 2.16
N ALA A 205 3.90 7.97 3.27
CA ALA A 205 3.08 8.90 4.05
C ALA A 205 3.97 10.03 4.61
N SER A 206 4.96 9.66 5.43
CA SER A 206 5.84 10.64 6.09
C SER A 206 6.60 11.51 5.10
N VAL A 207 7.03 10.97 3.94
CA VAL A 207 7.66 11.78 2.90
C VAL A 207 6.67 12.73 2.23
N GLY A 208 5.43 12.28 2.00
CA GLY A 208 4.35 13.12 1.50
C GLY A 208 4.09 14.30 2.43
N ASP A 209 3.90 14.01 3.71
CA ASP A 209 3.64 15.00 4.75
C ASP A 209 4.82 15.92 4.97
N LEU A 210 6.04 15.39 4.93
CA LEU A 210 7.25 16.19 5.05
C LEU A 210 7.32 17.26 3.94
N LEU A 211 6.86 16.93 2.74
CA LEU A 211 6.83 17.87 1.62
C LEU A 211 5.66 18.86 1.74
N SER A 212 4.47 18.38 2.10
CA SER A 212 3.22 19.16 2.06
C SER A 212 2.98 20.02 3.30
N GLN A 213 3.35 19.55 4.49
CA GLN A 213 3.04 20.24 5.74
C GLN A 213 3.81 21.57 5.88
N PRO A 214 3.20 22.61 6.49
CA PRO A 214 3.83 23.90 6.65
C PRO A 214 5.05 23.86 7.58
N LYS A 215 5.95 24.84 7.40
CA LYS A 215 7.08 25.05 8.31
C LYS A 215 6.58 25.43 9.72
N PRO A 216 7.24 24.97 10.79
CA PRO A 216 8.54 24.29 10.81
C PRO A 216 8.46 22.75 10.69
N VAL A 217 7.27 22.17 10.58
CA VAL A 217 7.07 20.70 10.62
C VAL A 217 7.46 20.03 9.29
N GLY A 218 7.09 20.65 8.17
CA GLY A 218 7.46 20.22 6.83
C GLY A 218 8.10 21.33 5.98
N TYR A 219 8.20 21.10 4.68
CA TYR A 219 8.78 22.05 3.72
C TYR A 219 7.80 23.11 3.22
N GLY A 220 6.48 22.88 3.38
CA GLY A 220 5.41 23.80 3.00
C GLY A 220 5.16 23.89 1.50
N PHE A 221 5.41 22.81 0.74
CA PHE A 221 4.97 22.74 -0.65
C PHE A 221 3.45 22.60 -0.72
N ASP A 222 2.85 23.09 -1.80
CA ASP A 222 1.41 22.94 -2.02
C ASP A 222 1.02 21.44 -2.06
N PRO A 223 0.11 20.97 -1.17
CA PRO A 223 -0.29 19.56 -1.13
C PRO A 223 -0.91 19.08 -2.44
N GLY A 224 -1.63 19.97 -3.14
CA GLY A 224 -2.20 19.70 -4.46
C GLY A 224 -1.11 19.43 -5.49
N LEU A 225 -0.07 20.26 -5.53
CA LEU A 225 1.09 20.09 -6.41
C LEU A 225 1.81 18.76 -6.16
N ILE A 226 2.07 18.40 -4.90
CA ILE A 226 2.71 17.12 -4.55
C ILE A 226 1.87 15.94 -5.04
N SER A 227 0.56 16.01 -4.82
CA SER A 227 -0.40 14.99 -5.29
C SER A 227 -0.40 14.86 -6.82
N TRP A 228 -0.42 15.99 -7.54
CA TRP A 228 -0.39 16.00 -9.01
C TRP A 228 0.94 15.48 -9.57
N ILE A 229 2.06 15.80 -8.95
CA ILE A 229 3.37 15.26 -9.33
C ILE A 229 3.38 13.75 -9.12
N ALA A 230 2.93 13.27 -7.95
CA ALA A 230 2.90 11.84 -7.64
C ALA A 230 1.98 11.07 -8.61
N LEU A 231 0.77 11.58 -8.86
CA LEU A 231 -0.14 11.03 -9.87
C LEU A 231 0.45 11.05 -11.28
N GLY A 232 1.13 12.14 -11.66
CA GLY A 232 1.80 12.27 -12.95
C GLY A 232 2.91 11.23 -13.14
N VAL A 233 3.72 11.01 -12.11
CA VAL A 233 4.76 9.96 -12.11
C VAL A 233 4.13 8.58 -12.23
N ILE A 234 3.09 8.28 -11.44
CA ILE A 234 2.38 6.99 -11.51
C ILE A 234 1.80 6.79 -12.91
N ALA A 235 1.14 7.81 -13.49
CA ALA A 235 0.53 7.73 -14.81
C ALA A 235 1.58 7.51 -15.90
N ALA A 236 2.68 8.26 -15.88
CA ALA A 236 3.77 8.13 -16.84
C ALA A 236 4.43 6.74 -16.79
N LEU A 237 4.72 6.24 -15.58
CA LEU A 237 5.30 4.91 -15.41
C LEU A 237 4.31 3.81 -15.78
N THR A 238 3.04 3.95 -15.41
CA THR A 238 1.99 3.00 -15.77
C THR A 238 1.78 2.94 -17.29
N ALA A 239 1.85 4.08 -17.98
CA ALA A 239 1.81 4.14 -19.44
C ALA A 239 3.04 3.44 -20.04
N TYR A 240 4.24 3.76 -19.56
CA TYR A 240 5.49 3.11 -19.98
C TYR A 240 5.41 1.58 -19.82
N LEU A 241 4.94 1.08 -18.68
CA LEU A 241 4.77 -0.35 -18.41
C LEU A 241 3.69 -0.97 -19.31
N SER A 242 2.61 -0.24 -19.61
CA SER A 242 1.57 -0.70 -20.53
C SER A 242 2.09 -0.91 -21.97
N PHE A 243 3.01 -0.04 -22.43
CA PHE A 243 3.63 -0.16 -23.75
C PHE A 243 4.75 -1.19 -23.80
N THR A 244 5.66 -1.16 -22.83
CA THR A 244 6.88 -1.97 -22.84
C THR A 244 6.68 -3.38 -22.30
N LYS A 245 5.67 -3.58 -21.44
CA LYS A 245 5.34 -4.87 -20.81
C LYS A 245 6.49 -5.52 -20.03
N VAL A 246 7.50 -4.73 -19.62
CA VAL A 246 8.68 -5.21 -18.89
C VAL A 246 8.35 -5.75 -17.49
N ASP A 247 7.16 -5.45 -16.98
CA ASP A 247 6.62 -5.89 -15.70
C ASP A 247 5.62 -7.05 -15.83
N VAL A 248 5.35 -7.54 -17.04
CA VAL A 248 4.54 -8.73 -17.26
C VAL A 248 5.38 -9.96 -16.93
N ILE A 249 4.94 -10.73 -15.93
CA ILE A 249 5.54 -12.03 -15.60
C ILE A 249 5.16 -13.01 -16.72
N THR A 250 6.14 -13.33 -17.56
CA THR A 250 6.06 -14.36 -18.61
C THR A 250 6.64 -15.64 -18.03
N GLU A 251 5.74 -16.52 -17.56
CA GLU A 251 5.98 -17.84 -16.93
C GLU A 251 7.12 -17.95 -15.90
#